data_AF-A0A972EWB1-F1
#
_entry.id   AF-A0A972EWB1-F1
#
_cell.length_a   1.000
_cell.length_b   1.000
_cell.length_c   1.000
_cell.angle_alpha   90.00
_cell.angle_beta   90.00
_cell.angle_gamma   90.00
#
_symmetry.space_group_name_H-M   'P 1'
#
loop_
_entity.id
_entity.type
_entity.pdbx_description
1 polymer ?
#
loop_
_entity_poly.entity_id
_entity_poly.type
_entity_poly.pdbx_seq_one_letter_code
_entity_poly.pdbx_strand_id
1 'polypeptide(L)'
;MNSKISTELIVVIVAIVIFYLRVAMLRGQKKRYERDLALKRRKVKGRSKGSPLPQQPKGTPPFTVRSWVLVGISMLLMLAGVVAYNKFYFLGMQLVPDPAFVEAYAKFWYILVSAGVILLAFTVTIRKPIEDSVE
;
A
#
# COMPACT_ATOMS: atom_id res chain seq x y z
N MET A 1 11.37 7.56 32.41
CA MET A 1 11.18 6.58 31.32
C MET A 1 11.58 7.26 30.03
N ASN A 2 12.87 7.21 29.67
CA ASN A 2 13.36 7.91 28.47
C ASN A 2 13.08 7.04 27.25
N SER A 3 12.04 7.37 26.50
CA SER A 3 11.71 6.74 25.23
C SER A 3 12.81 7.03 24.20
N LYS A 4 13.87 6.21 24.18
CA LYS A 4 14.90 6.26 23.14
C LYS A 4 14.29 5.71 21.85
N ILE A 5 13.67 6.59 21.07
CA ILE A 5 13.27 6.24 19.70
C ILE A 5 14.56 5.96 18.92
N SER A 6 14.79 4.68 18.58
CA SER A 6 15.92 4.27 17.74
C SER A 6 15.73 4.77 16.31
N THR A 7 16.82 5.13 15.63
CA THR A 7 16.82 5.53 14.21
C THR A 7 16.12 4.50 13.33
N GLU A 8 16.29 3.22 13.63
CA GLU A 8 15.67 2.09 12.94
C GLU A 8 14.14 2.16 13.00
N LEU A 9 13.59 2.48 14.18
CA LEU A 9 12.14 2.65 14.38
C LEU A 9 11.62 3.88 13.64
N ILE A 10 12.38 4.97 13.59
CA ILE A 10 12.00 6.18 12.83
C ILE A 10 11.82 5.83 11.35
N VAL A 11 12.75 5.05 10.77
CA VAL A 11 12.66 4.63 9.36
C VAL A 11 11.38 3.85 9.09
N VAL A 12 11.02 2.91 9.98
CA VAL A 12 9.77 2.13 9.83
C VAL A 12 8.53 3.02 9.97
N ILE A 13 8.53 3.95 10.95
CA ILE A 13 7.44 4.91 11.12
C ILE A 13 7.26 5.76 9.85
N VAL A 14 8.35 6.28 9.28
CA VAL A 14 8.31 7.05 8.04
C VAL A 14 7.74 6.22 6.87
N ALA A 15 8.14 4.94 6.76
CA ALA A 15 7.59 4.05 5.74
C ALA A 15 6.06 3.85 5.88
N ILE A 16 5.57 3.71 7.12
CA ILE A 16 4.13 3.62 7.40
C ILE A 16 3.42 4.94 7.03
N VAL A 17 4.02 6.09 7.35
CA VAL A 17 3.48 7.40 6.95
C VAL A 17 3.37 7.50 5.42
N ILE A 18 4.40 7.08 4.68
CA ILE A 18 4.39 7.05 3.21
C ILE A 18 3.26 6.15 2.69
N PHE A 19 3.06 4.98 3.30
CA PHE A 19 1.94 4.09 2.96
C PHE A 19 0.59 4.80 3.10
N TYR A 20 0.33 5.46 4.24
CA TYR A 20 -0.90 6.20 4.46
C TYR A 20 -1.06 7.40 3.52
N LEU A 21 0.02 8.13 3.24
CA LEU A 21 0.02 9.20 2.24
C LEU A 21 -0.38 8.68 0.87
N ARG A 22 0.15 7.53 0.45
CA ARG A 22 -0.22 6.90 -0.82
C ARG A 22 -1.72 6.56 -0.87
N VAL A 23 -2.27 6.00 0.21
CA VAL A 23 -3.72 5.73 0.31
C VAL A 23 -4.54 7.03 0.29
N ALA A 24 -4.08 8.09 0.94
CA ALA A 24 -4.71 9.41 0.89
C ALA A 24 -4.70 10.00 -0.54
N MET A 25 -3.58 9.90 -1.25
CA MET A 25 -3.47 10.32 -2.65
C MET A 25 -4.43 9.55 -3.55
N LEU A 26 -4.56 8.23 -3.36
CA LEU A 26 -5.50 7.39 -4.10
C LEU A 26 -6.96 7.84 -3.89
N ARG A 27 -7.36 8.15 -2.66
CA ARG A 27 -8.68 8.75 -2.37
C ARG A 27 -8.88 10.08 -3.11
N GLY A 28 -7.85 10.92 -3.13
CA GLY A 28 -7.87 12.19 -3.86
C GLY A 28 -8.01 12.00 -5.37
N GLN A 29 -7.29 11.04 -5.95
CA GLN A 29 -7.39 10.69 -7.36
C GLN A 29 -8.80 10.22 -7.73
N LYS A 30 -9.42 9.36 -6.91
CA LYS A 30 -10.80 8.90 -7.12
C LYS A 30 -11.79 10.06 -7.24
N LYS A 31 -11.73 11.00 -6.29
CA LYS A 31 -12.59 12.21 -6.30
C LYS A 31 -12.37 13.09 -7.53
N ARG A 32 -11.13 13.20 -8.03
CA ARG A 32 -10.82 13.93 -9.26
C ARG A 32 -11.40 13.24 -10.50
N TYR A 33 -11.26 11.92 -10.61
CA TYR A 33 -11.83 11.16 -11.72
C TYR A 33 -13.36 11.30 -11.82
N GLU A 34 -14.06 11.20 -10.69
CA GLU A 34 -15.52 11.39 -10.63
C GLU A 34 -15.93 12.80 -11.09
N ARG A 35 -15.19 13.83 -10.64
CA ARG A 35 -15.42 15.21 -11.05
C ARG A 35 -15.18 15.41 -12.55
N ASP A 36 -14.09 14.88 -13.08
CA ASP A 36 -13.70 15.10 -14.47
C ASP A 36 -14.67 14.39 -15.44
N LEU A 37 -15.19 13.21 -15.08
CA LEU A 37 -16.28 12.56 -15.81
C LEU A 37 -17.58 13.37 -15.77
N ALA A 38 -17.96 13.91 -14.62
CA ALA A 38 -19.13 14.78 -14.50
C ALA A 38 -19.01 16.03 -15.39
N LEU A 39 -17.82 16.63 -15.48
CA LEU A 39 -17.56 17.78 -16.34
C LEU A 39 -17.56 17.43 -17.83
N LYS A 40 -16.99 16.28 -18.23
CA LYS A 40 -17.04 15.81 -19.63
C LYS A 40 -18.48 15.64 -20.12
N ARG A 41 -19.37 15.06 -19.30
CA ARG A 41 -20.81 14.93 -19.63
C ARG A 41 -21.52 16.27 -19.81
N ARG A 42 -21.20 17.27 -18.97
CA ARG A 42 -21.78 18.62 -19.09
C ARG A 42 -21.42 19.29 -20.42
N LYS A 43 -20.21 19.06 -20.93
CA LYS A 43 -19.73 19.65 -22.19
C LYS A 43 -20.35 19.00 -23.43
N VAL A 44 -20.56 17.68 -23.43
CA VAL A 44 -21.06 16.94 -24.61
C VAL A 44 -22.56 17.18 -24.86
N LYS A 45 -23.39 17.29 -23.82
CA LYS A 45 -24.86 17.34 -23.99
C LYS A 45 -25.48 18.73 -24.05
N GLY A 46 -24.70 19.82 -23.93
CA GLY A 46 -25.22 21.21 -23.99
C GLY A 46 -26.32 21.58 -22.97
N ARG A 47 -26.73 20.62 -22.11
CA ARG A 47 -27.87 20.73 -21.21
C ARG A 47 -27.42 20.40 -19.80
N SER A 48 -27.73 21.33 -18.90
CA SER A 48 -27.57 21.17 -17.46
C SER A 48 -28.30 19.90 -17.01
N LYS A 49 -27.57 18.97 -16.38
CA LYS A 49 -28.04 17.72 -15.77
C LYS A 49 -28.24 16.53 -16.73
N GLY A 50 -27.13 15.96 -17.19
CA GLY A 50 -27.09 14.53 -17.50
C GLY A 50 -27.36 13.71 -16.23
N SER A 51 -27.92 12.50 -16.38
CA SER A 51 -28.22 11.57 -15.29
C SER A 51 -27.02 11.35 -14.35
N PRO A 52 -27.25 10.98 -13.08
CA PRO A 52 -26.19 10.68 -12.11
C PRO A 52 -25.13 9.76 -12.72
N LEU A 53 -23.86 9.94 -12.33
CA LEU A 53 -22.80 8.98 -12.67
C LEU A 53 -23.31 7.57 -12.32
N PRO A 54 -23.12 6.55 -13.17
CA PRO A 54 -23.43 5.18 -12.83
C PRO A 54 -22.67 4.86 -11.55
N GLN A 55 -23.43 4.72 -10.47
CA GLN A 55 -22.86 4.45 -9.16
C GLN A 55 -22.45 2.98 -9.15
N GLN A 56 -21.32 2.70 -8.53
CA GLN A 56 -20.96 1.31 -8.32
C GLN A 56 -21.97 0.65 -7.38
N PRO A 57 -22.21 -0.67 -7.53
CA PRO A 57 -23.14 -1.41 -6.68
C PRO A 57 -22.80 -1.19 -5.21
N LYS A 58 -23.81 -0.94 -4.37
CA LYS A 58 -23.62 -0.79 -2.92
C LYS A 58 -22.87 -2.04 -2.39
N GLY A 59 -21.79 -1.81 -1.65
CA GLY A 59 -20.93 -2.88 -1.13
C GLY A 59 -19.66 -3.16 -1.93
N THR A 60 -19.42 -2.46 -3.06
CA THR A 60 -18.13 -2.60 -3.76
C THR A 60 -16.98 -1.97 -2.97
N PRO A 61 -15.84 -2.68 -2.82
CA PRO A 61 -14.71 -2.16 -2.08
C PRO A 61 -14.09 -0.95 -2.78
N PRO A 62 -13.73 0.12 -2.03
CA PRO A 62 -13.22 1.37 -2.61
C PRO A 62 -11.80 1.23 -3.22
N PHE A 63 -11.05 0.23 -2.78
CA PHE A 63 -9.71 -0.08 -3.25
C PHE A 63 -9.66 -1.49 -3.83
N THR A 64 -8.78 -1.69 -4.79
CA THR A 64 -8.54 -2.97 -5.45
C THR A 64 -7.04 -3.26 -5.46
N VAL A 65 -6.67 -4.53 -5.48
CA VAL A 65 -5.27 -4.96 -5.59
C VAL A 65 -4.86 -4.91 -7.07
N ARG A 66 -3.79 -4.16 -7.38
CA ARG A 66 -3.23 -4.06 -8.74
C ARG A 66 -2.51 -5.35 -9.14
N SER A 67 -1.78 -5.97 -8.20
CA SER A 67 -1.02 -7.19 -8.43
C SER A 67 -0.89 -7.99 -7.15
N TRP A 68 -1.45 -9.20 -7.15
CA TRP A 68 -1.32 -10.16 -6.04
C TRP A 68 0.11 -10.67 -5.88
N VAL A 69 0.89 -10.75 -6.98
CA VAL A 69 2.30 -11.13 -6.93
C VAL A 69 3.10 -10.12 -6.12
N LEU A 70 2.90 -8.81 -6.33
CA LEU A 70 3.56 -7.79 -5.51
C LEU A 70 3.13 -7.86 -4.04
N VAL A 71 1.86 -8.19 -3.77
CA VAL A 71 1.40 -8.38 -2.38
C VAL A 71 2.17 -9.51 -1.72
N GLY A 72 2.31 -10.64 -2.42
CA GLY A 72 3.11 -11.77 -1.94
C GLY A 72 4.56 -11.37 -1.64
N ILE A 73 5.23 -10.69 -2.59
CA ILE A 73 6.62 -10.23 -2.42
C ILE A 73 6.76 -9.27 -1.24
N SER A 74 5.85 -8.30 -1.12
CA SER A 74 5.82 -7.35 -0.01
C SER A 74 5.68 -8.06 1.33
N MET A 75 4.77 -9.03 1.42
CA MET A 75 4.56 -9.80 2.64
C MET A 75 5.77 -10.65 3.01
N LEU A 76 6.42 -11.28 2.02
CA LEU A 76 7.65 -12.04 2.23
C LEU A 76 8.80 -11.14 2.73
N LEU A 77 8.95 -9.93 2.18
CA LEU A 77 9.96 -8.96 2.64
C LEU A 77 9.74 -8.55 4.10
N MET A 78 8.49 -8.26 4.48
CA MET A 78 8.17 -7.91 5.86
C MET A 78 8.43 -9.09 6.81
N LEU A 79 8.04 -10.31 6.42
CA LEU A 79 8.31 -11.52 7.20
C LEU A 79 9.82 -11.77 7.36
N ALA A 80 10.59 -11.65 6.28
CA ALA A 80 12.04 -11.76 6.32
C ALA A 80 12.67 -10.71 7.27
N GLY A 81 12.15 -9.48 7.26
CA GLY A 81 12.55 -8.43 8.20
C GLY A 81 12.25 -8.79 9.66
N VAL A 82 11.08 -9.35 9.95
CA VAL A 82 10.71 -9.82 11.30
C VAL A 82 11.60 -10.99 11.75
N VAL A 83 11.90 -11.92 10.85
CA VAL A 83 12.83 -13.03 11.12
C VAL A 83 14.24 -12.49 11.41
N ALA A 84 14.73 -11.53 10.64
CA ALA A 84 16.02 -10.90 10.88
C ALA A 84 16.07 -10.15 12.23
N TYR A 85 14.99 -9.45 12.60
CA TYR A 85 14.85 -8.80 13.92
C TYR A 85 14.94 -9.82 15.06
N ASN A 86 14.33 -11.00 14.88
CA ASN A 86 14.39 -12.12 15.81
C ASN A 86 15.66 -12.96 15.68
N LYS A 87 16.75 -12.41 15.11
CA LYS A 87 18.04 -13.11 14.94
C LYS A 87 17.93 -14.45 14.20
N PHE A 88 17.08 -14.50 13.18
CA PHE A 88 16.80 -15.71 12.38
C PHE A 88 16.18 -16.88 13.14
N TYR A 89 15.51 -16.58 14.25
CA TYR A 89 14.59 -17.52 14.90
C TYR A 89 13.18 -17.35 14.35
N PHE A 90 12.55 -18.47 14.01
CA PHE A 90 11.16 -18.53 13.58
C PHE A 90 10.45 -19.70 14.26
N LEU A 91 9.42 -19.42 15.07
CA LEU A 91 8.63 -20.42 15.80
C LEU A 91 9.47 -21.41 16.63
N GLY A 92 10.54 -20.91 17.26
CA GLY A 92 11.46 -21.73 18.07
C GLY A 92 12.52 -22.51 17.28
N MET A 93 12.48 -22.47 15.95
CA MET A 93 13.50 -23.06 15.09
C MET A 93 14.54 -22.00 14.70
N GLN A 94 15.82 -22.35 14.79
CA GLN A 94 16.91 -21.53 14.27
C GLN A 94 17.07 -21.81 12.78
N LEU A 95 16.77 -20.81 11.94
CA LEU A 95 16.85 -20.94 10.48
C LEU A 95 18.30 -20.86 9.97
N VAL A 96 19.12 -20.03 10.64
CA VAL A 96 20.53 -19.84 10.28
C VAL A 96 21.39 -20.06 11.52
N PRO A 97 22.25 -21.11 11.53
CA PRO A 97 23.10 -21.42 12.68
C PRO A 97 24.37 -20.58 12.77
N ASP A 98 24.78 -19.92 11.68
CA ASP A 98 26.03 -19.14 11.62
C ASP A 98 25.91 -17.79 12.37
N PRO A 99 26.63 -17.61 13.50
CA PRO A 99 26.56 -16.38 14.29
C PRO A 99 27.12 -15.15 13.57
N ALA A 100 28.13 -15.33 12.71
CA ALA A 100 28.73 -14.22 11.97
C ALA A 100 27.74 -13.62 10.96
N PHE A 101 26.98 -14.49 10.29
CA PHE A 101 25.89 -14.09 9.41
C PHE A 101 24.79 -13.36 10.16
N VAL A 102 24.33 -13.92 11.29
CA VAL A 102 23.24 -13.31 12.08
C VAL A 102 23.62 -11.90 12.53
N GLU A 103 24.83 -11.70 13.03
CA GLU A 103 25.26 -10.38 13.51
C GLU A 103 25.42 -9.35 12.38
N ALA A 104 25.88 -9.78 11.21
CA ALA A 104 26.02 -8.92 10.04
C ALA A 104 24.67 -8.46 9.49
N TYR A 105 23.68 -9.37 9.40
CA TYR A 105 22.43 -9.09 8.69
C TYR A 105 21.24 -8.71 9.58
N ALA A 106 21.19 -9.16 10.85
CA ALA A 106 20.08 -8.83 11.75
C ALA A 106 19.92 -7.32 11.98
N LYS A 107 21.02 -6.55 11.89
CA LYS A 107 21.03 -5.09 12.05
C LYS A 107 20.20 -4.37 10.97
N PHE A 108 20.01 -4.98 9.80
CA PHE A 108 19.29 -4.39 8.66
C PHE A 108 17.81 -4.77 8.60
N TRP A 109 17.25 -5.38 9.65
CA TRP A 109 15.85 -5.82 9.71
C TRP A 109 14.86 -4.72 9.28
N TYR A 110 15.09 -3.47 9.72
CA TYR A 110 14.20 -2.34 9.47
C TYR A 110 14.15 -1.94 8.00
N ILE A 111 15.22 -2.21 7.22
CA ILE A 111 15.26 -1.97 5.76
C ILE A 111 14.30 -2.93 5.07
N LEU A 112 14.34 -4.22 5.42
CA LEU A 112 13.45 -5.23 4.83
C LEU A 112 11.98 -4.94 5.17
N VAL A 113 11.68 -4.60 6.42
CA VAL A 113 10.31 -4.23 6.85
C VAL A 113 9.84 -2.98 6.13
N SER A 114 10.62 -1.90 6.15
CA SER A 114 10.24 -0.63 5.50
C SER A 114 10.08 -0.78 3.99
N ALA A 115 10.98 -1.50 3.31
CA ALA A 115 10.86 -1.81 1.88
C ALA A 115 9.57 -2.59 1.59
N GLY A 116 9.25 -3.59 2.42
CA GLY A 116 8.00 -4.35 2.31
C GLY A 116 6.77 -3.47 2.45
N VAL A 117 6.73 -2.57 3.44
CA VAL A 117 5.62 -1.62 3.65
C VAL A 117 5.48 -0.64 2.48
N ILE A 118 6.58 -0.09 1.98
CA ILE A 118 6.56 0.83 0.83
C ILE A 118 6.07 0.08 -0.42
N LEU A 119 6.57 -1.12 -0.66
CA LEU A 119 6.14 -1.94 -1.80
C LEU A 119 4.65 -2.28 -1.70
N LEU A 120 4.14 -2.56 -0.50
CA LEU A 120 2.72 -2.75 -0.23
C LEU A 120 1.89 -1.54 -0.68
N ALA A 121 2.37 -0.33 -0.43
CA ALA A 121 1.68 0.90 -0.81
C ALA A 121 1.40 0.99 -2.32
N PHE A 122 2.27 0.41 -3.16
CA PHE A 122 2.13 0.39 -4.61
C PHE A 122 1.28 -0.77 -5.14
N THR A 123 0.93 -1.73 -4.28
CA THR A 123 0.02 -2.83 -4.63
C THR A 123 -1.44 -2.40 -4.67
N VAL A 124 -1.79 -1.36 -3.91
CA VAL A 124 -3.15 -0.85 -3.80
C VAL A 124 -3.42 0.15 -4.92
N THR A 125 -4.56 0.01 -5.57
CA THR A 125 -5.07 0.97 -6.56
C THR A 125 -6.55 1.28 -6.32
N ILE A 126 -7.04 2.33 -6.95
CA ILE A 126 -8.46 2.65 -6.96
C ILE A 126 -9.16 1.96 -8.12
N ARG A 127 -10.42 1.58 -7.88
CA ARG A 127 -11.33 1.22 -8.97
C ARG A 127 -11.71 2.49 -9.71
N LYS A 128 -11.51 2.50 -11.03
CA LYS A 128 -11.94 3.62 -11.87
C LYS A 128 -13.48 3.68 -11.91
N PRO A 129 -14.07 4.88 -12.00
CA PRO A 129 -15.50 5.03 -12.27
C PRO A 129 -15.87 4.41 -13.63
N ILE A 130 -17.11 3.91 -13.73
CA ILE A 130 -17.63 3.29 -14.96
C ILE A 130 -17.88 4.39 -15.99
N GLU A 131 -17.33 4.22 -17.20
CA GLU A 131 -17.59 5.12 -18.34
C GLU A 131 -18.86 4.65 -19.09
N ASP A 132 -19.63 5.57 -19.67
CA ASP A 132 -20.90 5.24 -20.35
C ASP A 132 -20.72 4.52 -21.70
N SER A 133 -19.52 4.06 -22.05
CA SER A 133 -19.21 3.52 -23.39
C SER A 133 -19.64 2.06 -23.57
N VAL A 134 -20.72 1.64 -22.92
CA VAL A 134 -21.32 0.31 -23.10
C VAL A 134 -22.78 0.49 -23.46
N GLU A 135 -23.00 0.93 -24.71
CA GLU A 135 -24.12 0.57 -25.58
C GLU A 135 -23.56 0.29 -26.97
#